data_AF-A0A4S8X1B6-F1
#
_entry.id   AF-A0A4S8X1B6-F1
#
_cell.length_a   1.000
_cell.length_b   1.000
_cell.length_c   1.000
_cell.angle_alpha   90.00
_cell.angle_beta   90.00
_cell.angle_gamma   90.00
#
_symmetry.space_group_name_H-M   'P 1'
#
loop_
_entity.id
_entity.type
_entity.pdbx_description
1 polymer ?
#
loop_
_entity_poly.entity_id
_entity_poly.type
_entity_poly.pdbx_seq_one_letter_code
_entity_poly.pdbx_strand_id
1 'polypeptide(L)'
;MVCKNTILGGLAILSAVARAQQDDYPFASSIFDRVNPPFTFTECAAPSEMQTCWESQNYDNEYLNPLCTGLQNRVQCALTNCWNRVYSCDYQQLMVAYNTSCSDEATLSLPFFPPPADAAEVCSCNLNNVVDNFEKASSGWPRCVQKVQDENGITDDDDSGEDFPTPGCDCCYYGVVAAAMYDTCPDQNPGPIALDLVRQIYIEQNPTGNNSLEQCASRLASGNFSCTDYGFNLYGNNATDYAKPTPIHSATGNFSDINGILKTPVSGATYTFTGWNTTYTITAASVEAVATRSASATKVSGSVTGSVTGTAINTPSTGAAAPTMSAAALIGLSGLAFALL
;
A
#
# COMPACT_ATOMS: atom_id res chain seq x y z
N MET A 1 -1.04 -17.40 -25.93
CA MET A 1 -1.92 -18.21 -25.06
C MET A 1 -2.15 -17.45 -23.76
N VAL A 2 -2.94 -16.37 -23.82
CA VAL A 2 -3.41 -15.65 -22.64
C VAL A 2 -4.61 -16.42 -22.13
N CYS A 3 -4.44 -17.15 -21.04
CA CYS A 3 -5.51 -17.95 -20.46
C CYS A 3 -6.71 -17.06 -20.11
N LYS A 4 -7.85 -17.37 -20.71
CA LYS A 4 -9.19 -17.10 -20.16
C LYS A 4 -9.24 -17.69 -18.75
N ASN A 5 -8.89 -16.92 -17.73
CA ASN A 5 -9.19 -17.21 -16.34
C ASN A 5 -9.58 -15.90 -15.67
N THR A 6 -10.85 -15.85 -15.26
CA THR A 6 -11.44 -15.07 -14.18
C THR A 6 -10.91 -13.65 -13.95
N ILE A 7 -11.76 -12.68 -14.29
CA ILE A 7 -11.62 -11.25 -14.00
C ILE A 7 -11.40 -11.03 -12.50
N LEU A 8 -10.13 -10.93 -12.08
CA LEU A 8 -9.70 -10.30 -10.82
C LEU A 8 -9.21 -8.90 -11.19
N GLY A 9 -10.03 -7.89 -10.85
CA GLY A 9 -9.98 -6.54 -11.39
C GLY A 9 -8.78 -5.73 -10.93
N GLY A 10 -8.02 -5.15 -11.86
CA GLY A 10 -7.00 -4.13 -11.60
C GLY A 10 -5.69 -4.65 -11.00
N LEU A 11 -5.73 -5.28 -9.83
CA LEU A 11 -4.55 -5.74 -9.10
C LEU A 11 -3.83 -6.89 -9.80
N ALA A 12 -4.57 -7.91 -10.26
CA ALA A 12 -3.98 -9.02 -11.00
C ALA A 12 -3.32 -8.55 -12.32
N ILE A 13 -3.90 -7.53 -12.97
CA ILE A 13 -3.35 -6.91 -14.18
C ILE A 13 -2.04 -6.17 -13.84
N LEU A 14 -2.05 -5.33 -12.80
CA LEU A 14 -0.85 -4.63 -12.35
C LEU A 14 0.29 -5.57 -11.98
N SER A 15 0.00 -6.59 -11.17
CA SER A 15 1.02 -7.55 -10.73
C SER A 15 1.54 -8.40 -11.89
N ALA A 16 0.71 -8.75 -12.88
CA ALA A 16 1.15 -9.45 -14.07
C ALA A 16 2.04 -8.59 -14.97
N VAL A 17 1.67 -7.31 -15.18
CA VAL A 17 2.45 -6.35 -15.98
C VAL A 17 3.78 -6.05 -15.30
N ALA A 18 3.77 -5.76 -13.99
CA ALA A 18 4.99 -5.53 -13.22
C ALA A 18 5.94 -6.74 -13.33
N ARG A 19 5.43 -7.96 -13.15
CA ARG A 19 6.22 -9.20 -13.29
C ARG A 19 6.78 -9.42 -14.69
N ALA A 20 6.00 -9.15 -15.74
CA ALA A 20 6.42 -9.36 -17.12
C ALA A 20 7.49 -8.36 -17.58
N GLN A 21 7.62 -7.22 -16.90
CA GLN A 21 8.48 -6.11 -17.31
C GLN A 21 9.66 -5.89 -16.34
N GLN A 22 9.68 -6.56 -15.18
CA GLN A 22 10.68 -6.35 -14.12
C GLN A 22 12.13 -6.65 -14.55
N ASP A 23 12.32 -7.53 -15.55
CA ASP A 23 13.65 -7.86 -16.09
C ASP A 23 14.23 -6.73 -16.96
N ASP A 24 13.39 -5.87 -17.54
CA ASP A 24 13.80 -4.79 -18.44
C ASP A 24 13.73 -3.39 -17.78
N TYR A 25 12.92 -3.20 -16.73
CA TYR A 25 12.79 -1.92 -16.03
C TYR A 25 12.50 -2.05 -14.53
N PRO A 26 13.20 -1.31 -13.64
CA PRO A 26 12.86 -1.28 -12.22
C PRO A 26 11.55 -0.51 -11.99
N PHE A 27 10.46 -1.21 -11.69
CA PHE A 27 9.19 -0.59 -11.30
C PHE A 27 9.23 -0.02 -9.88
N ALA A 28 8.44 1.02 -9.64
CA ALA A 28 8.14 1.52 -8.32
C ALA A 28 7.44 0.42 -7.51
N SER A 29 7.96 0.11 -6.32
CA SER A 29 7.35 -0.89 -5.45
C SER A 29 6.01 -0.37 -4.90
N SER A 30 4.90 -0.97 -5.33
CA SER A 30 3.58 -0.81 -4.71
C SER A 30 3.50 -1.61 -3.39
N ILE A 31 2.49 -1.39 -2.55
CA ILE A 31 2.25 -2.31 -1.41
C ILE A 31 1.74 -3.69 -1.86
N PHE A 32 1.25 -3.80 -3.10
CA PHE A 32 0.63 -4.99 -3.66
C PHE A 32 1.66 -6.02 -4.16
N ASP A 33 2.85 -5.56 -4.56
CA ASP A 33 3.90 -6.41 -5.15
C ASP A 33 5.10 -6.63 -4.21
N ARG A 34 5.01 -6.18 -2.95
CA ARG A 34 6.11 -6.32 -1.98
C ARG A 34 6.23 -7.75 -1.47
N VAL A 35 7.25 -8.44 -1.96
CA VAL A 35 7.78 -9.70 -1.40
C VAL A 35 8.23 -9.52 0.06
N ASN A 36 8.68 -8.32 0.41
CA ASN A 36 9.11 -7.94 1.75
C ASN A 36 8.42 -6.65 2.19
N PRO A 37 7.17 -6.70 2.67
CA PRO A 37 6.54 -5.52 3.24
C PRO A 37 7.38 -5.06 4.45
N PRO A 38 7.66 -3.75 4.58
CA PRO A 38 8.40 -3.26 5.72
C PRO A 38 7.64 -3.58 7.00
N PHE A 39 8.35 -4.04 8.03
CA PHE A 39 7.75 -4.36 9.31
C PHE A 39 8.69 -3.94 10.45
N THR A 40 8.20 -3.11 11.37
CA THR A 40 8.99 -2.63 12.50
C THR A 40 8.94 -3.63 13.66
N PHE A 41 10.05 -4.33 13.94
CA PHE A 41 10.07 -5.39 14.95
C PHE A 41 10.23 -4.90 16.39
N THR A 42 10.89 -3.76 16.59
CA THR A 42 11.28 -3.24 17.91
C THR A 42 10.11 -2.98 18.85
N GLU A 43 8.89 -2.86 18.31
CA GLU A 43 7.67 -2.54 19.04
C GLU A 43 6.75 -3.76 19.23
N CYS A 44 7.19 -4.95 18.83
CA CYS A 44 6.46 -6.20 19.03
C CYS A 44 6.52 -6.68 20.47
N ALA A 45 5.57 -7.54 20.86
CA ALA A 45 5.54 -8.20 22.16
C ALA A 45 6.80 -9.06 22.41
N ALA A 46 7.35 -9.66 21.36
CA ALA A 46 8.59 -10.42 21.35
C ALA A 46 9.45 -10.00 20.14
N PRO A 47 10.19 -8.87 20.22
CA PRO A 47 10.91 -8.28 19.08
C PRO A 47 11.94 -9.19 18.42
N SER A 48 12.78 -9.85 19.23
CA SER A 48 13.86 -10.69 18.74
C SER A 48 13.32 -11.95 18.06
N GLU A 49 12.28 -12.54 18.63
CA GLU A 49 11.58 -13.71 18.10
C GLU A 49 10.82 -13.36 16.82
N MET A 50 10.19 -12.18 16.77
CA MET A 50 9.56 -11.67 15.55
C MET A 50 10.58 -11.51 14.43
N GLN A 51 11.71 -10.84 14.69
CA GLN A 51 12.76 -10.65 13.68
C GLN A 51 13.30 -11.99 13.19
N THR A 52 13.65 -12.89 14.11
CA THR A 52 14.17 -14.24 13.77
C THR A 52 13.15 -15.01 12.92
N CYS A 53 11.87 -14.99 13.32
CA CYS A 53 10.80 -15.65 12.58
C CYS A 53 10.64 -15.03 11.19
N TRP A 54 10.63 -13.70 11.07
CA TRP A 54 10.46 -12.98 9.82
C TRP A 54 11.58 -13.25 8.82
N GLU A 55 12.84 -13.17 9.27
CA GLU A 55 14.03 -13.35 8.45
C GLU A 55 14.22 -14.81 8.02
N SER A 56 13.73 -15.78 8.80
CA SER A 56 13.74 -17.19 8.39
C SER A 56 12.76 -17.53 7.26
N GLN A 57 11.79 -16.65 6.97
CA GLN A 57 10.91 -16.81 5.82
C GLN A 57 11.63 -16.30 4.56
N ASN A 58 12.47 -17.16 3.99
CA ASN A 58 13.18 -16.91 2.74
C ASN A 58 12.30 -17.33 1.55
N TYR A 59 11.79 -16.36 0.81
CA TYR A 59 10.99 -16.59 -0.39
C TYR A 59 11.16 -15.42 -1.36
N ASP A 60 11.07 -15.71 -2.64
CA ASP A 60 10.97 -14.74 -3.72
C ASP A 60 9.53 -14.66 -4.24
N ASN A 61 9.32 -13.84 -5.27
CA ASN A 61 8.08 -13.77 -6.03
C ASN A 61 8.18 -14.45 -7.40
N GLU A 62 9.17 -15.33 -7.62
CA GLU A 62 9.33 -16.05 -8.88
C GLU A 62 8.16 -17.02 -9.08
N TYR A 63 7.73 -17.68 -8.01
CA TYR A 63 6.60 -18.62 -8.03
C TYR A 63 5.53 -18.23 -7.00
N LEU A 64 4.26 -18.48 -7.36
CA LEU A 64 3.10 -18.15 -6.51
C LEU A 64 3.10 -18.94 -5.19
N ASN A 65 3.41 -20.24 -5.23
CA ASN A 65 3.32 -21.11 -4.05
C ASN A 65 4.35 -20.74 -2.95
N PRO A 66 5.65 -20.53 -3.25
CA PRO A 66 6.63 -20.01 -2.30
C PRO A 66 6.26 -18.63 -1.73
N LEU A 67 5.82 -17.70 -2.59
CA LEU A 67 5.37 -16.37 -2.17
C LEU A 67 4.25 -16.47 -1.14
N CYS A 68 3.23 -17.28 -1.42
CA CYS A 68 2.07 -17.42 -0.54
C CYS A 68 2.37 -18.14 0.76
N THR A 69 3.20 -19.19 0.71
CA THR A 69 3.66 -19.89 1.90
C THR A 69 4.48 -18.94 2.79
N GLY A 70 5.37 -18.17 2.18
CA GLY A 70 6.21 -17.19 2.86
C GLY A 70 5.43 -16.07 3.54
N LEU A 71 4.50 -15.45 2.82
CA LEU A 71 3.60 -14.43 3.37
C LEU A 71 2.75 -15.01 4.50
N GLN A 72 2.17 -16.20 4.33
CA GLN A 72 1.42 -16.85 5.39
C GLN A 72 2.28 -17.08 6.64
N ASN A 73 3.51 -17.55 6.50
CA ASN A 73 4.39 -17.77 7.65
C ASN A 73 4.73 -16.45 8.35
N ARG A 74 4.91 -15.35 7.61
CA ARG A 74 5.08 -14.02 8.22
C ARG A 74 3.84 -13.55 8.98
N VAL A 75 2.65 -13.89 8.50
CA VAL A 75 1.41 -13.66 9.26
C VAL A 75 1.47 -14.45 10.56
N GLN A 76 1.84 -15.73 10.54
CA GLN A 76 1.99 -16.53 11.76
C GLN A 76 3.05 -15.95 12.72
N CYS A 77 4.18 -15.44 12.19
CA CYS A 77 5.19 -14.76 12.99
C CYS A 77 4.60 -13.53 13.71
N ALA A 78 3.86 -12.69 12.99
CA ALA A 78 3.24 -11.50 13.55
C ALA A 78 2.17 -11.87 14.59
N LEU A 79 1.32 -12.86 14.31
CA LEU A 79 0.30 -13.35 15.23
C LEU A 79 0.89 -13.94 16.52
N THR A 80 2.05 -14.60 16.42
CA THR A 80 2.73 -15.21 17.57
C THR A 80 3.50 -14.15 18.37
N ASN A 81 4.36 -13.37 17.71
CA ASN A 81 5.39 -12.57 18.36
C ASN A 81 5.10 -11.06 18.36
N CYS A 82 4.19 -10.61 17.51
CA CYS A 82 3.84 -9.19 17.36
C CYS A 82 2.32 -8.97 17.45
N TRP A 83 1.64 -9.79 18.25
CA TRP A 83 0.18 -9.76 18.38
C TRP A 83 -0.35 -8.40 18.85
N ASN A 84 0.49 -7.60 19.51
CA ASN A 84 0.13 -6.25 19.96
C ASN A 84 0.06 -5.23 18.82
N ARG A 85 0.57 -5.57 17.62
CA ARG A 85 0.56 -4.70 16.43
C ARG A 85 -0.30 -5.25 15.29
N VAL A 86 -1.24 -6.15 15.57
CA VAL A 86 -2.11 -6.78 14.54
C VAL A 86 -3.10 -5.84 13.86
N TYR A 87 -3.14 -4.56 14.24
CA TYR A 87 -3.89 -3.53 13.54
C TYR A 87 -3.01 -2.43 12.92
N SER A 88 -1.69 -2.52 13.10
CA SER A 88 -0.70 -1.56 12.57
C SER A 88 -0.75 -1.44 11.05
N CYS A 89 -0.23 -0.32 10.54
CA CYS A 89 0.02 -0.15 9.11
C CYS A 89 0.92 -1.26 8.55
N ASP A 90 1.91 -1.71 9.32
CA ASP A 90 2.82 -2.79 8.92
C ASP A 90 2.05 -4.11 8.74
N TYR A 91 1.20 -4.46 9.71
CA TYR A 91 0.39 -5.68 9.64
C TYR A 91 -0.67 -5.60 8.53
N GLN A 92 -1.33 -4.45 8.37
CA GLN A 92 -2.28 -4.25 7.28
C GLN A 92 -1.59 -4.38 5.91
N GLN A 93 -0.37 -3.86 5.73
CA GLN A 93 0.39 -4.05 4.48
C GLN A 93 0.71 -5.54 4.22
N LEU A 94 1.13 -6.28 5.25
CA LEU A 94 1.33 -7.72 5.14
C LEU A 94 0.04 -8.44 4.72
N MET A 95 -1.11 -8.02 5.27
CA MET A 95 -2.40 -8.61 4.93
C MET A 95 -2.86 -8.27 3.52
N VAL A 96 -2.61 -7.05 3.06
CA VAL A 96 -2.85 -6.68 1.67
C VAL A 96 -1.98 -7.54 0.75
N ALA A 97 -0.66 -7.59 0.96
CA ALA A 97 0.25 -8.39 0.12
C ALA A 97 -0.15 -9.87 0.08
N TYR A 98 -0.55 -10.44 1.21
CA TYR A 98 -1.04 -11.82 1.27
C TYR A 98 -2.36 -11.99 0.53
N ASN A 99 -3.35 -11.13 0.78
CA ASN A 99 -4.67 -11.25 0.15
C ASN A 99 -4.59 -11.07 -1.37
N THR A 100 -3.77 -10.15 -1.87
CA THR A 100 -3.66 -9.87 -3.30
C THR A 100 -2.80 -10.88 -4.06
N SER A 101 -1.85 -11.52 -3.37
CA SER A 101 -0.98 -12.52 -4.01
C SER A 101 -1.55 -13.93 -3.95
N CYS A 102 -2.48 -14.22 -3.03
CA CYS A 102 -2.79 -15.60 -2.60
C CYS A 102 -4.28 -15.94 -2.57
N SER A 103 -5.10 -15.15 -3.26
CA SER A 103 -6.57 -15.20 -3.21
C SER A 103 -7.23 -16.44 -3.81
N ASP A 104 -6.51 -17.23 -4.62
CA ASP A 104 -7.20 -17.98 -5.68
C ASP A 104 -7.85 -19.31 -5.28
N GLU A 105 -7.58 -19.94 -4.12
CA GLU A 105 -8.01 -21.35 -3.94
C GLU A 105 -8.41 -21.79 -2.51
N ALA A 106 -8.69 -20.87 -1.56
CA ALA A 106 -9.10 -21.30 -0.21
C ALA A 106 -9.99 -20.32 0.56
N THR A 107 -10.72 -20.85 1.55
CA THR A 107 -11.42 -20.02 2.53
C THR A 107 -10.36 -19.30 3.37
N LEU A 108 -10.07 -18.05 3.02
CA LEU A 108 -9.10 -17.22 3.70
C LEU A 108 -9.78 -16.47 4.85
N SER A 109 -9.56 -16.92 6.09
CA SER A 109 -9.95 -16.15 7.27
C SER A 109 -8.78 -15.27 7.66
N LEU A 110 -8.70 -14.08 7.09
CA LEU A 110 -7.66 -13.10 7.42
C LEU A 110 -7.82 -12.68 8.90
N PRO A 111 -6.88 -13.06 9.79
CA PRO A 111 -7.02 -12.74 11.19
C PRO A 111 -6.82 -11.24 11.39
N PHE A 112 -7.73 -10.62 12.14
CA PHE A 112 -7.64 -9.19 12.50
C PHE A 112 -7.64 -8.21 11.30
N PHE A 113 -8.11 -8.65 10.14
CA PHE A 113 -8.21 -7.82 8.93
C PHE A 113 -9.58 -8.02 8.25
N PRO A 114 -10.34 -6.95 7.95
CA PRO A 114 -10.02 -5.55 8.20
C PRO A 114 -10.01 -5.19 9.70
N PRO A 115 -9.22 -4.19 10.12
CA PRO A 115 -9.19 -3.74 11.51
C PRO A 115 -10.49 -3.02 11.87
N PRO A 116 -10.98 -3.12 13.13
CA PRO A 116 -12.01 -2.22 13.65
C PRO A 116 -11.55 -0.75 13.58
N ALA A 117 -12.49 0.18 13.32
CA ALA A 117 -12.16 1.59 13.07
C ALA A 117 -11.40 2.28 14.22
N ASP A 118 -11.76 1.97 15.47
CA ASP A 118 -11.18 2.57 16.68
C ASP A 118 -10.22 1.63 17.40
N ALA A 119 -9.70 0.62 16.70
CA ALA A 119 -8.76 -0.31 17.29
C ALA A 119 -7.44 0.39 17.70
N ALA A 120 -6.80 -0.12 18.75
CA ALA A 120 -5.49 0.37 19.15
C ALA A 120 -4.42 0.00 18.11
N GLU A 121 -3.46 0.90 17.89
CA GLU A 121 -2.47 0.85 16.81
C GLU A 121 -3.06 0.69 15.42
N VAL A 122 -4.33 1.06 15.20
CA VAL A 122 -4.89 1.03 13.84
C VAL A 122 -4.09 1.98 12.93
N CYS A 123 -3.91 1.61 11.66
CA CYS A 123 -3.27 2.49 10.70
C CYS A 123 -4.06 3.80 10.51
N SER A 124 -3.37 4.93 10.30
CA SER A 124 -3.97 6.27 10.10
C SER A 124 -5.05 6.28 9.01
N CYS A 125 -4.91 5.40 8.01
CA CYS A 125 -5.94 5.05 7.05
C CYS A 125 -6.08 3.52 6.94
N ASN A 126 -7.32 3.03 6.82
CA ASN A 126 -7.60 1.61 6.72
C ASN A 126 -7.23 1.10 5.31
N LEU A 127 -6.22 0.24 5.22
CA LEU A 127 -5.71 -0.23 3.93
C LEU A 127 -6.68 -1.17 3.22
N ASN A 128 -7.58 -1.89 3.92
CA ASN A 128 -8.63 -2.66 3.27
C ASN A 128 -9.52 -1.76 2.41
N ASN A 129 -9.93 -0.59 2.95
CA ASN A 129 -10.73 0.36 2.19
C ASN A 129 -9.96 0.91 0.97
N VAL A 130 -8.64 1.08 1.10
CA VAL A 130 -7.78 1.50 -0.01
C VAL A 130 -7.77 0.45 -1.12
N VAL A 131 -7.61 -0.83 -0.76
CA VAL A 131 -7.67 -1.95 -1.73
C VAL A 131 -9.03 -2.01 -2.40
N ASP A 132 -10.11 -2.00 -1.62
CA ASP A 132 -11.49 -2.08 -2.15
C ASP A 132 -11.80 -0.93 -3.13
N ASN A 133 -11.39 0.29 -2.80
CA ASN A 133 -11.61 1.45 -3.66
C ASN A 133 -10.67 1.47 -4.86
N PHE A 134 -9.45 0.97 -4.72
CA PHE A 134 -8.54 0.75 -5.83
C PHE A 134 -9.14 -0.23 -6.84
N GLU A 135 -9.59 -1.41 -6.42
CA GLU A 135 -10.19 -2.41 -7.32
C GLU A 135 -11.42 -1.87 -8.04
N LYS A 136 -12.30 -1.17 -7.31
CA LYS A 136 -13.49 -0.52 -7.89
C LYS A 136 -13.13 0.51 -8.95
N ALA A 137 -12.18 1.39 -8.67
CA ALA A 137 -11.69 2.38 -9.63
C ALA A 137 -11.07 1.69 -10.85
N SER A 138 -10.31 0.63 -10.62
CA SER A 138 -9.60 -0.10 -11.67
C SER A 138 -10.49 -0.94 -12.56
N SER A 139 -11.70 -1.29 -12.10
CA SER A 139 -12.65 -2.10 -12.87
C SER A 139 -13.07 -1.49 -14.22
N GLY A 140 -12.91 -0.17 -14.40
CA GLY A 140 -13.26 0.54 -15.64
C GLY A 140 -12.28 0.33 -16.79
N TRP A 141 -11.03 -0.02 -16.48
CA TRP A 141 -9.96 -0.11 -17.47
C TRP A 141 -10.26 -1.07 -18.64
N PRO A 142 -10.64 -2.35 -18.41
CA PRO A 142 -10.91 -3.27 -19.51
C PRO A 142 -12.08 -2.81 -20.40
N ARG A 143 -13.10 -2.17 -19.79
CA ARG A 143 -14.25 -1.63 -20.54
C ARG A 143 -13.85 -0.46 -21.42
N CYS A 144 -12.94 0.38 -20.94
CA CYS A 144 -12.43 1.50 -21.72
C CYS A 144 -11.66 1.00 -22.94
N VAL A 145 -10.72 0.07 -22.74
CA VAL A 145 -9.92 -0.52 -23.82
C VAL A 145 -10.83 -1.17 -24.87
N GLN A 146 -11.77 -2.02 -24.43
CA GLN A 146 -12.71 -2.67 -25.34
C GLN A 146 -13.52 -1.65 -26.14
N LYS A 147 -14.07 -0.62 -25.49
CA LYS A 147 -14.88 0.39 -26.20
C LYS A 147 -14.04 1.16 -27.22
N VAL A 148 -12.79 1.49 -26.91
CA VAL A 148 -11.88 2.13 -27.86
C VAL A 148 -11.59 1.20 -29.04
N GLN A 149 -11.37 -0.09 -28.80
CA GLN A 149 -11.16 -1.08 -29.86
C GLN A 149 -12.39 -1.19 -30.78
N ASP A 150 -13.58 -1.32 -30.19
CA ASP A 150 -14.86 -1.39 -30.91
C ASP A 150 -15.09 -0.15 -31.80
N GLU A 151 -14.82 1.05 -31.28
CA GLU A 151 -14.95 2.31 -32.01
C GLU A 151 -13.96 2.45 -33.17
N ASN A 152 -12.80 1.81 -33.07
CA ASN A 152 -11.79 1.77 -34.12
C ASN A 152 -11.97 0.58 -35.08
N GLY A 153 -13.00 -0.25 -34.89
CA GLY A 153 -13.26 -1.42 -35.72
C GLY A 153 -12.22 -2.53 -35.57
N ILE A 154 -11.51 -2.56 -34.45
CA ILE A 154 -10.53 -3.61 -34.13
C ILE A 154 -11.31 -4.81 -33.59
N THR A 155 -11.20 -5.94 -34.29
CA THR A 155 -11.77 -7.22 -33.85
C THR A 155 -10.66 -8.09 -33.28
N ASP A 156 -10.95 -8.84 -32.20
CA ASP A 156 -10.04 -9.70 -31.42
C ASP A 156 -9.14 -10.68 -32.22
N ASP A 157 -9.31 -10.80 -33.54
CA ASP A 157 -8.56 -11.66 -34.46
C ASP A 157 -7.27 -11.01 -35.03
N ASP A 158 -6.97 -9.76 -34.71
CA ASP A 158 -5.69 -9.15 -35.07
C ASP A 158 -4.58 -9.67 -34.14
N ASP A 159 -4.08 -10.87 -34.48
CA ASP A 159 -2.86 -11.54 -33.95
C ASP A 159 -1.56 -10.72 -34.14
N SER A 160 -1.65 -9.40 -34.41
CA SER A 160 -0.47 -8.55 -34.63
C SER A 160 0.38 -8.37 -33.37
N GLY A 161 -0.16 -8.68 -32.18
CA GLY A 161 0.57 -8.54 -30.91
C GLY A 161 0.99 -7.10 -30.61
N GLU A 162 0.45 -6.11 -31.34
CA GLU A 162 0.69 -4.70 -31.08
C GLU A 162 -0.40 -4.18 -30.14
N ASP A 163 -0.01 -3.84 -28.90
CA ASP A 163 -0.89 -3.16 -27.95
C ASP A 163 -1.43 -1.87 -28.59
N PHE A 164 -2.75 -1.81 -28.83
CA PHE A 164 -3.36 -0.61 -29.39
C PHE A 164 -3.25 0.54 -28.37
N PRO A 165 -2.69 1.71 -28.75
CA PRO A 165 -2.54 2.83 -27.84
C PRO A 165 -3.90 3.32 -27.35
N THR A 166 -4.16 3.26 -26.05
CA THR A 166 -5.38 3.80 -25.43
C THR A 166 -5.10 4.94 -24.44
N PRO A 167 -4.39 6.03 -24.85
CA PRO A 167 -3.97 7.09 -23.94
C PRO A 167 -5.15 7.82 -23.26
N GLY A 168 -6.35 7.81 -23.85
CA GLY A 168 -7.56 8.30 -23.17
C GLY A 168 -7.93 7.45 -21.96
N CYS A 169 -7.91 6.13 -22.14
CA CYS A 169 -8.11 5.19 -21.05
C CYS A 169 -7.04 5.33 -19.98
N ASP A 170 -5.77 5.52 -20.37
CA ASP A 170 -4.64 5.59 -19.42
C ASP A 170 -4.81 6.78 -18.48
N CYS A 171 -5.15 7.93 -19.07
CA CYS A 171 -5.40 9.16 -18.34
C CYS A 171 -6.61 9.03 -17.41
N CYS A 172 -7.69 8.40 -17.89
CA CYS A 172 -8.86 8.13 -17.06
C CYS A 172 -8.53 7.19 -15.91
N TYR A 173 -7.80 6.10 -16.17
CA TYR A 173 -7.40 5.11 -15.17
C TYR A 173 -6.56 5.75 -14.07
N TYR A 174 -5.50 6.48 -14.43
CA TYR A 174 -4.69 7.20 -13.47
C TYR A 174 -5.55 8.18 -12.65
N GLY A 175 -6.41 8.96 -13.32
CA GLY A 175 -7.29 9.92 -12.68
C GLY A 175 -8.25 9.29 -11.67
N VAL A 176 -8.92 8.18 -12.03
CA VAL A 176 -9.86 7.52 -11.12
C VAL A 176 -9.17 6.80 -9.97
N VAL A 177 -7.99 6.22 -10.20
CA VAL A 177 -7.18 5.58 -9.15
C VAL A 177 -6.70 6.66 -8.16
N ALA A 178 -6.18 7.77 -8.67
CA ALA A 178 -5.76 8.90 -7.86
C ALA A 178 -6.93 9.44 -7.02
N ALA A 179 -8.10 9.67 -7.64
CA ALA A 179 -9.30 10.11 -6.95
C ALA A 179 -9.71 9.13 -5.84
N ALA A 180 -9.79 7.84 -6.16
CA ALA A 180 -10.13 6.82 -5.18
C ALA A 180 -9.16 6.80 -3.99
N MET A 181 -7.87 6.94 -4.23
CA MET A 181 -6.85 6.91 -3.18
C MET A 181 -6.89 8.15 -2.29
N TYR A 182 -6.90 9.36 -2.87
CA TYR A 182 -6.95 10.60 -2.11
C TYR A 182 -8.29 10.76 -1.38
N ASP A 183 -9.41 10.32 -1.95
CA ASP A 183 -10.71 10.41 -1.27
C ASP A 183 -10.81 9.39 -0.12
N THR A 184 -10.14 8.24 -0.24
CA THR A 184 -10.08 7.22 0.82
C THR A 184 -9.16 7.64 1.96
N CYS A 185 -7.99 8.19 1.64
CA CYS A 185 -6.98 8.60 2.60
C CYS A 185 -6.52 10.06 2.33
N PRO A 186 -7.35 11.07 2.66
CA PRO A 186 -7.12 12.47 2.26
C PRO A 186 -5.85 13.10 2.84
N ASP A 187 -5.32 12.54 3.93
CA ASP A 187 -4.12 13.05 4.59
C ASP A 187 -2.85 12.25 4.25
N GLN A 188 -2.97 11.12 3.54
CA GLN A 188 -1.86 10.18 3.32
C GLN A 188 -1.38 10.20 1.87
N ASN A 189 -0.06 10.11 1.66
CA ASN A 189 0.54 10.03 0.33
C ASN A 189 0.28 8.65 -0.30
N PRO A 190 -0.50 8.55 -1.39
CA PRO A 190 -0.84 7.28 -2.01
C PRO A 190 0.22 6.72 -2.97
N GLY A 191 1.30 7.49 -3.22
CA GLY A 191 2.40 7.11 -4.12
C GLY A 191 2.93 5.70 -3.83
N PRO A 192 3.46 5.44 -2.62
CA PRO A 192 4.00 4.14 -2.24
C PRO A 192 2.96 3.00 -2.19
N ILE A 193 1.66 3.31 -2.16
CA ILE A 193 0.60 2.30 -2.13
C ILE A 193 0.43 1.71 -3.53
N ALA A 194 0.12 2.55 -4.51
CA ALA A 194 0.06 2.13 -5.91
C ALA A 194 0.11 3.28 -6.91
N LEU A 195 -0.06 4.53 -6.49
CA LEU A 195 -0.17 5.63 -7.45
C LEU A 195 1.11 5.83 -8.26
N ASP A 196 2.29 5.62 -7.66
CA ASP A 196 3.56 5.69 -8.39
C ASP A 196 3.69 4.58 -9.43
N LEU A 197 3.28 3.35 -9.08
CA LEU A 197 3.29 2.21 -10.01
C LEU A 197 2.31 2.44 -11.17
N VAL A 198 1.09 2.90 -10.87
CA VAL A 198 0.08 3.19 -11.90
C VAL A 198 0.54 4.33 -12.81
N ARG A 199 1.18 5.37 -12.26
CA ARG A 199 1.79 6.43 -13.08
C ARG A 199 2.85 5.86 -14.01
N GLN A 200 3.74 5.06 -13.47
CA GLN A 200 4.85 4.50 -14.24
C GLN A 200 4.35 3.63 -15.38
N ILE A 201 3.44 2.69 -15.12
CA ILE A 201 2.95 1.74 -16.14
C ILE A 201 2.10 2.46 -17.20
N TYR A 202 1.08 3.23 -16.78
CA TYR A 202 0.05 3.70 -17.70
C TYR A 202 0.33 5.09 -18.27
N ILE A 203 1.13 5.91 -17.59
CA ILE A 203 1.48 7.25 -18.05
C ILE A 203 2.87 7.27 -18.65
N GLU A 204 3.88 6.84 -17.89
CA GLU A 204 5.29 7.06 -18.26
C GLU A 204 5.81 6.02 -19.26
N GLN A 205 5.40 4.75 -19.14
CA GLN A 205 5.94 3.60 -19.88
C GLN A 205 4.95 2.96 -20.85
N ASN A 206 4.09 3.77 -21.47
CA ASN A 206 3.21 3.23 -22.49
C ASN A 206 4.08 2.73 -23.69
N PRO A 207 3.96 1.46 -24.11
CA PRO A 207 4.74 0.86 -25.21
C PRO A 207 4.57 1.56 -26.57
N THR A 208 3.62 2.48 -26.68
CA THR A 208 3.32 3.25 -27.89
C THR A 208 3.90 4.69 -27.87
N GLY A 209 4.61 5.05 -26.80
CA GLY A 209 5.25 6.35 -26.58
C GLY A 209 4.91 6.94 -25.21
N ASN A 210 5.84 7.70 -24.62
CA ASN A 210 5.65 8.29 -23.29
C ASN A 210 4.42 9.23 -23.31
N ASN A 211 3.39 8.88 -22.54
CA ASN A 211 2.31 9.80 -22.17
C ASN A 211 2.81 10.68 -20.99
N SER A 212 2.14 11.78 -20.71
CA SER A 212 2.48 12.63 -19.57
C SER A 212 1.23 13.09 -18.84
N LEU A 213 1.37 13.46 -17.56
CA LEU A 213 0.24 14.01 -16.82
C LEU A 213 -0.25 15.35 -17.42
N GLU A 214 0.61 16.13 -18.07
CA GLU A 214 0.23 17.32 -18.82
C GLU A 214 -0.65 16.96 -20.04
N GLN A 215 -0.27 15.91 -20.77
CA GLN A 215 -1.04 15.42 -21.90
C GLN A 215 -2.39 14.84 -21.46
N CYS A 216 -2.42 14.15 -20.32
CA CYS A 216 -3.66 13.67 -19.72
C CYS A 216 -4.59 14.80 -19.31
N ALA A 217 -4.08 15.80 -18.59
CA ALA A 217 -4.86 16.97 -18.20
C ALA A 217 -5.48 17.63 -19.44
N SER A 218 -4.70 17.81 -20.51
CA SER A 218 -5.16 18.42 -21.75
C SER A 218 -6.22 17.57 -22.46
N ARG A 219 -6.01 16.25 -22.53
CA ARG A 219 -6.90 15.30 -23.19
C ARG A 219 -8.26 15.25 -22.50
N LEU A 220 -8.27 15.10 -21.18
CA LEU A 220 -9.49 15.01 -20.40
C LEU A 220 -10.22 16.37 -20.31
N ALA A 221 -9.48 17.49 -20.20
CA ALA A 221 -10.08 18.82 -20.17
C ALA A 221 -10.70 19.25 -21.51
N SER A 222 -10.26 18.66 -22.64
CA SER A 222 -10.82 18.98 -23.96
C SER A 222 -12.29 18.57 -24.12
N GLY A 223 -12.78 17.66 -23.27
CA GLY A 223 -14.13 17.08 -23.38
C GLY A 223 -14.28 16.05 -24.51
N ASN A 224 -13.25 15.81 -25.31
CA ASN A 224 -13.27 14.82 -26.41
C ASN A 224 -13.19 13.37 -25.92
N PHE A 225 -12.85 13.15 -24.64
CA PHE A 225 -12.77 11.83 -24.03
C PHE A 225 -13.37 11.88 -22.64
N SER A 226 -14.45 11.12 -22.43
CA SER A 226 -15.24 11.13 -21.19
C SER A 226 -15.01 9.85 -20.41
N CYS A 227 -14.36 9.92 -19.25
CA CYS A 227 -14.02 8.72 -18.48
C CYS A 227 -15.26 7.90 -18.10
N THR A 228 -16.38 8.56 -17.80
CA THR A 228 -17.66 7.90 -17.50
C THR A 228 -18.23 7.17 -18.70
N ASP A 229 -18.24 7.80 -19.88
CA ASP A 229 -18.75 7.17 -21.12
C ASP A 229 -17.88 5.99 -21.55
N TYR A 230 -16.61 5.97 -21.13
CA TYR A 230 -15.67 4.88 -21.38
C TYR A 230 -15.56 3.88 -20.20
N GLY A 231 -16.58 3.82 -19.33
CA GLY A 231 -16.75 2.72 -18.39
C GLY A 231 -16.16 2.93 -16.99
N PHE A 232 -15.58 4.11 -16.74
CA PHE A 232 -15.17 4.55 -15.40
C PHE A 232 -16.32 5.24 -14.65
N ASN A 233 -17.37 4.50 -14.36
CA ASN A 233 -18.57 5.03 -13.70
C ASN A 233 -18.34 5.48 -12.25
N LEU A 234 -17.28 4.97 -11.61
CA LEU A 234 -16.84 5.38 -10.28
C LEU A 234 -15.63 6.31 -10.44
N TYR A 235 -15.68 7.47 -9.77
CA TYR A 235 -14.66 8.52 -9.81
C TYR A 235 -14.39 9.14 -11.20
N GLY A 236 -15.00 8.68 -12.29
CA GLY A 236 -14.77 9.19 -13.65
C GLY A 236 -15.05 10.67 -13.82
N ASN A 237 -16.04 11.22 -13.11
CA ASN A 237 -16.32 12.66 -13.10
C ASN A 237 -15.18 13.47 -12.47
N ASN A 238 -14.43 12.86 -11.55
CA ASN A 238 -13.34 13.50 -10.83
C ASN A 238 -12.00 13.27 -11.53
N ALA A 239 -11.88 12.26 -12.41
CA ALA A 239 -10.61 11.82 -12.98
C ALA A 239 -9.73 12.96 -13.53
N THR A 240 -10.32 13.93 -14.23
CA THR A 240 -9.62 15.11 -14.78
C THR A 240 -8.93 15.96 -13.70
N ASP A 241 -9.54 16.10 -12.52
CA ASP A 241 -8.99 16.90 -11.42
C ASP A 241 -7.81 16.22 -10.71
N TYR A 242 -7.61 14.92 -10.95
CA TYR A 242 -6.52 14.16 -10.36
C TYR A 242 -5.46 13.76 -11.40
N ALA A 243 -5.83 13.64 -12.68
CA ALA A 243 -4.93 13.33 -13.79
C ALA A 243 -4.21 14.57 -14.34
N LYS A 244 -3.50 15.30 -13.47
CA LYS A 244 -2.69 16.48 -13.82
C LYS A 244 -1.38 16.50 -13.02
N PRO A 245 -0.34 17.22 -13.49
CA PRO A 245 0.97 17.24 -12.82
C PRO A 245 0.91 17.77 -11.38
N THR A 246 -0.06 18.65 -11.11
CA THR A 246 -0.35 19.17 -9.77
C THR A 246 -1.81 18.87 -9.45
N PRO A 247 -2.14 17.68 -8.93
CA PRO A 247 -3.51 17.26 -8.65
C PRO A 247 -4.21 18.19 -7.65
N ILE A 248 -5.54 18.22 -7.67
CA ILE A 248 -6.33 19.08 -6.76
C ILE A 248 -6.12 18.70 -5.28
N HIS A 249 -5.79 17.43 -5.04
CA HIS A 249 -5.35 16.91 -3.75
C HIS A 249 -3.93 16.37 -3.88
N SER A 250 -3.06 16.82 -2.97
CA SER A 250 -1.67 16.36 -2.87
C SER A 250 -1.31 16.16 -1.40
N ALA A 251 -1.78 15.05 -0.86
CA ALA A 251 -1.44 14.65 0.49
C ALA A 251 0.01 14.12 0.55
N THR A 252 0.77 14.58 1.54
CA THR A 252 2.17 14.18 1.74
C THR A 252 2.40 13.44 3.06
N GLY A 253 1.32 13.13 3.81
CA GLY A 253 1.43 12.44 5.08
C GLY A 253 1.89 10.99 4.91
N ASN A 254 2.58 10.47 5.91
CA ASN A 254 2.99 9.07 5.95
C ASN A 254 1.98 8.25 6.74
N PHE A 255 1.70 7.03 6.26
CA PHE A 255 0.93 6.05 7.01
C PHE A 255 1.62 5.76 8.34
N SER A 256 0.86 5.84 9.44
CA SER A 256 1.38 5.64 10.78
C SER A 256 0.32 5.05 11.71
N ASP A 257 0.75 4.27 12.69
CA ASP A 257 -0.13 3.71 13.71
C ASP A 257 -0.67 4.80 14.65
N ILE A 258 -1.95 4.72 15.00
CA ILE A 258 -2.68 5.67 15.86
C ILE A 258 -3.45 4.94 16.97
N ASN A 259 -4.08 5.69 17.88
CA ASN A 259 -5.07 5.18 18.85
C ASN A 259 -4.54 4.27 20.00
N GLY A 260 -3.33 4.53 20.50
CA GLY A 260 -2.83 3.79 21.67
C GLY A 260 -2.25 2.43 21.32
N ILE A 261 -2.13 1.53 22.31
CA ILE A 261 -1.41 0.25 22.20
C ILE A 261 -2.28 -0.91 22.70
N LEU A 262 -2.24 -2.04 22.00
CA LEU A 262 -2.86 -3.29 22.47
C LEU A 262 -2.05 -3.87 23.63
N LYS A 263 -2.68 -4.02 24.80
CA LYS A 263 -2.04 -4.54 26.01
C LYS A 263 -2.33 -6.02 26.28
N THR A 264 -3.27 -6.60 25.57
CA THR A 264 -3.65 -8.01 25.69
C THR A 264 -3.98 -8.56 24.31
N PRO A 265 -3.67 -9.84 24.02
CA PRO A 265 -4.03 -10.45 22.74
C PRO A 265 -5.54 -10.39 22.52
N VAL A 266 -5.95 -9.91 21.35
CA VAL A 266 -7.36 -9.61 21.02
C VAL A 266 -8.27 -10.83 21.22
N SER A 267 -7.80 -12.02 20.83
CA SER A 267 -8.56 -13.28 20.91
C SER A 267 -8.13 -14.19 22.06
N GLY A 268 -7.42 -13.66 23.06
CA GLY A 268 -6.82 -14.43 24.15
C GLY A 268 -5.44 -15.00 23.80
N ALA A 269 -4.79 -15.62 24.79
CA ALA A 269 -3.40 -16.09 24.69
C ALA A 269 -3.21 -17.22 23.66
N THR A 270 -4.26 -17.99 23.37
CA THR A 270 -4.26 -19.02 22.34
C THR A 270 -5.51 -18.85 21.48
N TYR A 271 -5.33 -18.80 20.16
CA TYR A 271 -6.42 -18.60 19.20
C TYR A 271 -6.10 -19.33 17.89
N THR A 272 -7.10 -19.48 17.04
CA THR A 272 -6.96 -20.17 15.75
C THR A 272 -7.23 -19.24 14.58
N PHE A 273 -6.52 -19.44 13.47
CA PHE A 273 -6.88 -18.85 12.19
C PHE A 273 -6.83 -19.92 11.10
N THR A 274 -7.58 -19.70 10.01
CA THR A 274 -7.62 -20.61 8.87
C THR A 274 -7.01 -19.94 7.65
N GLY A 275 -5.98 -20.58 7.09
CA GLY A 275 -5.37 -20.22 5.81
C GLY A 275 -5.22 -21.46 4.96
N TRP A 276 -5.51 -21.37 3.66
CA TRP A 276 -5.35 -22.51 2.73
C TRP A 276 -6.07 -23.79 3.18
N ASN A 277 -7.31 -23.64 3.67
CA ASN A 277 -8.15 -24.73 4.23
C ASN A 277 -7.51 -25.49 5.41
N THR A 278 -6.44 -24.94 6.00
CA THR A 278 -5.74 -25.47 7.17
C THR A 278 -5.97 -24.55 8.36
N THR A 279 -6.32 -25.13 9.50
CA THR A 279 -6.47 -24.39 10.75
C THR A 279 -5.16 -24.44 11.53
N TYR A 280 -4.65 -23.27 11.88
CA TYR A 280 -3.44 -23.08 12.64
C TYR A 280 -3.79 -22.62 14.05
N THR A 281 -3.17 -23.24 15.06
CA THR A 281 -3.25 -22.79 16.45
C THR A 281 -2.07 -21.85 16.72
N ILE A 282 -2.38 -20.61 17.09
CA ILE A 282 -1.42 -19.60 17.50
C ILE A 282 -1.42 -19.48 19.01
N THR A 283 -0.23 -19.41 19.60
CA THR A 283 -0.04 -19.03 21.00
C THR A 283 0.74 -17.72 21.03
N ALA A 284 0.12 -16.66 21.56
CA ALA A 284 0.75 -15.35 21.70
C ALA A 284 1.95 -15.44 22.66
N ALA A 285 3.10 -14.93 22.22
CA ALA A 285 4.30 -14.81 23.03
C ALA A 285 4.21 -13.61 23.99
N SER A 286 4.95 -13.64 25.09
CA SER A 286 5.18 -12.48 25.98
C SER A 286 3.91 -11.77 26.48
N VAL A 287 2.81 -12.51 26.68
CA VAL A 287 1.50 -11.96 27.11
C VAL A 287 1.58 -11.20 28.44
N GLU A 288 2.54 -11.56 29.30
CA GLU A 288 2.73 -11.00 30.63
C GLU A 288 3.75 -9.84 30.68
N ALA A 289 4.47 -9.59 29.58
CA ALA A 289 5.63 -8.68 29.52
C ALA A 289 5.50 -7.61 28.44
N VAL A 290 4.28 -7.21 28.08
CA VAL A 290 4.01 -6.27 26.98
C VAL A 290 4.69 -4.93 27.22
N ALA A 291 5.55 -4.54 26.28
CA ALA A 291 6.32 -3.30 26.36
C ALA A 291 5.42 -2.08 26.60
N THR A 292 5.83 -1.22 27.53
CA THR A 292 5.19 0.06 27.85
C THR A 292 5.59 1.11 26.81
N ARG A 293 4.98 1.05 25.63
CA ARG A 293 5.11 2.16 24.66
C ARG A 293 4.16 3.30 25.05
N SER A 294 4.47 4.52 24.62
CA SER A 294 3.55 5.67 24.67
C SER A 294 2.73 5.71 23.38
N ALA A 295 1.41 5.90 23.51
CA ALA A 295 0.50 6.01 22.39
C ALA A 295 0.97 7.07 21.37
N SER A 296 0.99 6.72 20.08
CA SER A 296 1.03 7.71 19.00
C SER A 296 -0.23 8.58 19.03
N ALA A 297 -0.15 9.78 18.44
CA ALA A 297 -1.20 10.79 18.46
C ALA A 297 -2.60 10.22 18.14
N THR A 298 -3.62 10.70 18.86
CA THR A 298 -5.03 10.37 18.58
C THR A 298 -5.44 10.97 17.24
N LYS A 299 -6.17 10.21 16.41
CA LYS A 299 -6.76 10.75 15.18
C LYS A 299 -7.78 11.84 15.55
N VAL A 300 -7.44 13.10 15.29
CA VAL A 300 -8.38 14.21 15.41
C VAL A 300 -9.17 14.26 14.11
N SER A 301 -10.41 13.77 14.12
CA SER A 301 -11.34 14.00 13.02
C SER A 301 -11.88 15.43 13.15
N GLY A 302 -11.34 16.36 12.36
CA GLY A 302 -11.79 17.74 12.36
C GLY A 302 -11.19 18.56 11.22
N SER A 303 -11.96 18.74 10.15
CA SER A 303 -11.73 19.85 9.21
C SER A 303 -11.91 21.15 9.98
N VAL A 304 -10.81 21.85 10.26
CA VAL A 304 -10.86 23.23 10.74
C VAL A 304 -10.49 24.14 9.58
N THR A 305 -11.51 24.50 8.81
CA THR A 305 -11.48 25.75 8.04
C THR A 305 -11.63 26.89 9.04
N GLY A 306 -10.55 27.59 9.39
CA GLY A 306 -10.65 28.73 10.31
C GLY A 306 -9.32 29.29 10.77
N SER A 307 -8.87 30.35 10.10
CA SER A 307 -7.86 31.29 10.63
C SER A 307 -8.27 31.81 12.00
N VAL A 308 -7.47 31.55 13.05
CA VAL A 308 -7.40 32.40 14.25
C VAL A 308 -5.97 32.42 14.81
N THR A 309 -5.50 33.64 15.00
CA THR A 309 -4.24 34.09 15.58
C THR A 309 -4.16 33.78 17.09
N GLY A 310 -2.99 33.32 17.55
CA GLY A 310 -2.45 33.58 18.89
C GLY A 310 -3.12 32.94 20.11
N THR A 311 -2.38 32.10 20.84
CA THR A 311 -1.91 32.37 22.22
C THR A 311 -1.11 31.18 22.72
N ALA A 312 0.17 31.40 22.99
CA ALA A 312 1.04 30.48 23.72
C ALA A 312 0.54 30.33 25.17
N ILE A 313 0.48 29.10 25.67
CA ILE A 313 0.39 28.85 27.11
C ILE A 313 1.61 28.03 27.52
N ASN A 314 2.47 28.72 28.25
CA ASN A 314 3.64 28.24 28.95
C ASN A 314 3.24 27.60 30.30
N THR A 315 3.81 26.41 30.56
CA THR A 315 4.35 25.88 31.84
C THR A 315 3.42 25.63 33.05
N PRO A 316 3.77 24.75 34.04
CA PRO A 316 5.13 24.45 34.52
C PRO A 316 5.57 22.99 34.71
N SER A 317 6.90 22.89 34.79
CA SER A 317 7.72 21.75 35.13
C SER A 317 7.76 21.46 36.63
N THR A 318 7.97 20.18 36.95
CA THR A 318 8.77 19.63 38.07
C THR A 318 9.13 18.21 37.63
N GLY A 319 10.36 17.70 37.49
CA GLY A 319 11.68 18.08 37.96
C GLY A 319 12.34 16.79 38.48
N ALA A 320 13.39 16.29 37.80
CA ALA A 320 14.48 15.51 38.42
C ALA A 320 15.57 15.16 37.38
N ALA A 321 16.61 16.01 37.38
CA ALA A 321 18.04 15.76 37.18
C ALA A 321 18.54 14.57 36.32
N ALA A 322 19.21 14.90 35.20
CA ALA A 322 20.30 14.10 34.64
C ALA A 322 21.64 14.83 34.94
N PRO A 323 22.69 14.13 35.39
CA PRO A 323 24.00 14.76 35.57
C PRO A 323 24.72 14.92 34.22
N THR A 324 25.11 16.15 33.96
CA THR A 324 26.09 16.56 32.96
C THR A 324 27.48 16.01 33.28
N MET A 325 28.18 15.43 32.29
CA MET A 325 29.64 15.51 32.20
C MET A 325 30.07 15.86 30.77
N SER A 326 30.52 17.10 30.66
CA SER A 326 31.57 17.69 29.80
C SER A 326 31.94 17.03 28.47
N ALA A 327 31.79 17.85 27.43
CA ALA A 327 32.54 17.78 26.19
C ALA A 327 34.05 18.00 26.41
N ALA A 328 34.87 17.24 25.68
CA ALA A 328 36.20 17.63 25.27
C ALA A 328 36.29 17.42 23.76
N ALA A 329 36.36 18.52 23.02
CA ALA A 329 36.80 18.54 21.63
C ALA A 329 38.32 18.35 21.57
N LEU A 330 38.84 17.77 20.47
CA LEU A 330 39.87 18.36 19.58
C LEU A 330 40.69 17.30 18.80
N ILE A 331 40.67 17.49 17.46
CA ILE A 331 41.79 17.42 16.49
C ILE A 331 42.21 16.07 15.88
N GLY A 332 42.08 16.03 14.54
CA GLY A 332 43.04 15.51 13.55
C GLY A 332 43.05 13.98 13.36
N LEU A 333 43.29 13.40 12.18
CA LEU A 333 43.82 13.86 10.90
C LEU A 333 43.64 12.69 9.90
N SER A 334 43.39 13.03 8.62
CA SER A 334 43.87 12.38 7.38
C SER A 334 43.60 10.90 7.04
N GLY A 335 43.22 10.68 5.77
CA GLY A 335 43.55 9.48 4.96
C GLY A 335 42.34 8.65 4.51
N LEU A 336 41.69 8.90 3.37
CA LEU A 336 42.05 8.41 2.02
C LEU A 336 42.46 6.93 1.97
N ALA A 337 41.55 6.06 1.52
CA ALA A 337 41.85 4.93 0.62
C ALA A 337 40.54 4.37 -0.01
N PHE A 338 40.38 4.63 -1.30
CA PHE A 338 39.55 3.85 -2.22
C PHE A 338 40.32 2.58 -2.62
N ALA A 339 39.68 1.41 -2.57
CA ALA A 339 39.95 0.23 -3.41
C ALA A 339 38.74 -0.71 -3.22
N LEU A 340 37.83 -0.85 -4.19
CA LEU A 340 37.90 -1.76 -5.36
C LEU A 340 38.39 -3.17 -4.99
N LEU A 341 37.43 -4.07 -4.81
CA LEU A 341 37.37 -5.43 -5.35
C LEU A 341 35.90 -5.81 -5.54
#